data_AF-A0A497BFD5-F1
#
_entry.id   AF-A0A497BFD5-F1
#
_cell.length_a   1.000
_cell.length_b   1.000
_cell.length_c   1.000
_cell.angle_alpha   90.00
_cell.angle_beta   90.00
_cell.angle_gamma   90.00
#
_symmetry.space_group_name_H-M   'P 1'
#
loop_
_entity.id
_entity.type
_entity.pdbx_description
1 polymer ?
#
loop_
_entity_poly.entity_id
_entity_poly.type
_entity_poly.pdbx_seq_one_letter_code
_entity_poly.pdbx_strand_id
1 'polypeptide(L)'
;MTDEILVPKQFDQQFDEVKKPSHYCSHPSGVECKDIIMYFTWPVGSAIKYLWRCGLKGDAIEDLEKAKECIQIEIDKIKKERSKNNA
;
A
#
# COMPACT_ATOMS: atom_id res chain seq x y z
N MET A 1 41.57 -15.00 -10.96
CA MET A 1 40.79 -13.75 -11.09
C MET A 1 39.73 -13.98 -12.16
N THR A 2 38.64 -14.62 -11.75
CA THR A 2 37.38 -14.62 -12.49
C THR A 2 36.34 -14.46 -11.39
N ASP A 3 35.96 -13.21 -11.15
CA ASP A 3 34.85 -12.89 -10.27
C ASP A 3 33.59 -13.52 -10.89
N GLU A 4 33.13 -14.61 -10.27
CA GLU A 4 31.81 -15.18 -10.55
C GLU A 4 30.79 -14.09 -10.24
N ILE A 5 30.24 -13.50 -11.31
CA ILE A 5 29.12 -12.58 -11.23
C ILE A 5 27.99 -13.33 -10.54
N LEU A 6 27.70 -12.93 -9.31
CA LEU A 6 26.58 -13.45 -8.53
C LEU A 6 25.29 -13.00 -9.21
N VAL A 7 24.80 -13.81 -10.15
CA VAL A 7 23.50 -13.59 -10.80
C VAL A 7 22.45 -13.60 -9.69
N PRO A 8 21.68 -12.50 -9.49
CA PRO A 8 20.65 -12.49 -8.46
C PRO A 8 19.69 -13.64 -8.73
N LYS A 9 19.48 -14.50 -7.72
CA LYS A 9 18.50 -15.58 -7.78
C LYS A 9 17.18 -14.99 -8.24
N GLN A 10 16.78 -15.31 -9.47
CA GLN A 10 15.45 -15.02 -9.97
C GLN A 10 14.49 -15.85 -9.12
N PHE A 11 13.89 -15.20 -8.12
CA PHE A 11 12.75 -15.78 -7.42
C PHE A 11 11.60 -15.76 -8.42
N ASP A 12 11.26 -16.93 -8.96
CA ASP A 12 10.02 -17.15 -9.71
C ASP A 12 8.85 -16.76 -8.79
N GLN A 13 8.42 -15.50 -8.87
CA GLN A 13 7.21 -15.06 -8.20
C GLN A 13 6.02 -15.55 -9.02
N GLN A 14 5.44 -16.67 -8.58
CA GLN A 14 4.12 -17.10 -9.03
C GLN A 14 3.10 -16.03 -8.61
N PHE A 15 2.60 -15.28 -9.60
CA PHE A 15 1.54 -14.31 -9.41
C PHE A 15 0.19 -15.02 -9.38
N ASP A 16 -0.50 -14.92 -8.24
CA ASP A 16 -1.88 -15.39 -8.06
C ASP A 16 -2.75 -14.14 -7.90
N GLU A 17 -3.68 -13.89 -8.82
CA GLU A 17 -4.50 -12.67 -8.82
C GLU A 17 -5.30 -12.45 -7.52
N VAL A 18 -5.51 -13.52 -6.74
CA VAL A 18 -6.23 -13.51 -5.46
C VAL A 18 -5.26 -13.43 -4.28
N LYS A 19 -4.20 -14.24 -4.28
CA LYS A 19 -3.29 -14.36 -3.12
C LYS A 19 -2.06 -13.46 -3.18
N LYS A 20 -1.57 -13.16 -4.38
CA LYS A 20 -0.39 -12.33 -4.66
C LYS A 20 -0.54 -11.55 -5.97
N PRO A 21 -1.40 -10.52 -6.00
CA PRO A 21 -1.56 -9.71 -7.19
C PRO A 21 -0.24 -9.00 -7.50
N SER A 22 0.24 -9.09 -8.75
CA SER A 22 1.53 -8.56 -9.19
C SER A 22 1.73 -7.07 -8.86
N HIS A 23 0.65 -6.29 -8.90
CA HIS A 23 0.65 -4.85 -8.62
C HIS A 23 0.80 -4.47 -7.14
N TYR A 24 0.85 -5.43 -6.21
CA TYR A 24 1.21 -5.19 -4.81
C TYR A 24 2.59 -5.77 -4.42
N CYS A 25 3.22 -6.54 -5.30
CA CYS A 25 4.51 -7.22 -5.06
C CYS A 25 5.70 -6.56 -5.80
N SER A 26 5.46 -5.51 -6.59
CA SER A 26 6.46 -4.83 -7.42
C SER A 26 7.25 -3.72 -6.70
N HIS A 27 7.05 -3.52 -5.40
CA HIS A 27 7.74 -2.46 -4.67
C HIS A 27 9.24 -2.78 -4.54
N PRO A 28 10.16 -1.84 -4.84
CA PRO A 28 11.60 -2.10 -4.88
C PRO A 28 12.22 -2.53 -3.55
N SER A 29 11.52 -2.36 -2.43
CA SER A 29 11.97 -2.84 -1.11
C SER A 29 11.75 -4.34 -0.88
N GLY A 30 10.95 -5.01 -1.71
CA GLY A 30 10.59 -6.42 -1.51
C GLY A 30 9.59 -6.68 -0.38
N VAL A 31 9.05 -5.63 0.27
CA VAL A 31 8.03 -5.74 1.31
C VAL A 31 6.63 -5.82 0.68
N GLU A 32 5.76 -6.71 1.16
CA GLU A 32 4.38 -6.77 0.68
C GLU A 32 3.53 -5.66 1.32
N CYS A 33 2.71 -4.96 0.53
CA CYS A 33 1.84 -3.89 1.02
C CYS A 33 0.99 -4.33 2.23
N LYS A 34 0.52 -5.59 2.25
CA LYS A 34 -0.31 -6.16 3.33
C LYS A 34 0.42 -6.15 4.69
N ASP A 35 1.73 -6.37 4.68
CA ASP A 35 2.56 -6.45 5.89
C ASP A 35 2.71 -5.07 6.54
N ILE A 36 2.56 -4.01 5.74
CA ILE A 36 2.59 -2.63 6.23
C ILE A 36 1.20 -2.22 6.74
N ILE A 37 0.15 -2.39 5.92
CA ILE A 37 -1.18 -1.81 6.22
C ILE A 37 -1.85 -2.42 7.46
N MET A 38 -1.43 -3.62 7.90
CA MET A 38 -1.97 -4.27 9.10
C MET A 38 -1.66 -3.51 10.41
N TYR A 39 -0.68 -2.60 10.40
CA TYR A 39 -0.31 -1.79 11.55
C TYR A 39 -1.05 -0.45 11.61
N PHE A 40 -1.96 -0.19 10.67
CA PHE A 40 -2.67 1.09 10.56
C PHE A 40 -4.17 0.92 10.82
N THR A 41 -4.85 2.03 11.13
CA THR A 41 -6.30 2.05 11.17
C THR A 41 -6.88 1.76 9.78
N TRP A 42 -8.10 1.24 9.72
CA TRP A 42 -8.73 0.86 8.46
C TRP A 42 -8.72 1.96 7.37
N PRO A 43 -9.02 3.24 7.66
CA PRO A 43 -8.94 4.29 6.65
C PRO A 43 -7.50 4.54 6.19
N VAL A 44 -6.54 4.57 7.11
CA VAL A 44 -5.12 4.83 6.79
C VAL A 44 -4.52 3.68 5.99
N GLY A 45 -4.77 2.43 6.38
CA GLY A 45 -4.34 1.26 5.62
C GLY A 45 -4.94 1.23 4.21
N SER A 46 -6.21 1.65 4.06
CA SER A 46 -6.86 1.78 2.76
C SER A 46 -6.22 2.86 1.89
N ALA A 47 -5.87 4.01 2.48
CA ALA A 47 -5.15 5.08 1.78
C ALA A 47 -3.78 4.60 1.28
N ILE A 48 -2.99 3.96 2.16
CA ILE A 48 -1.67 3.41 1.80
C ILE A 48 -1.80 2.42 0.65
N LYS A 49 -2.78 1.51 0.69
CA LYS A 49 -3.03 0.54 -0.39
C LYS A 49 -3.27 1.22 -1.74
N TYR A 50 -4.03 2.31 -1.78
CA TYR A 50 -4.26 3.06 -3.02
C TYR A 50 -3.01 3.81 -3.49
N LEU A 51 -2.27 4.44 -2.58
CA LEU A 51 -0.98 5.07 -2.90
C LEU A 51 0.04 4.06 -3.44
N TRP A 52 0.07 2.86 -2.85
CA TRP A 52 0.94 1.76 -3.28
C TRP A 52 0.58 1.26 -4.67
N ARG A 53 -0.71 1.25 -5.01
CA ARG A 53 -1.23 0.79 -6.32
C ARG A 53 -1.22 1.87 -7.40
N CYS A 54 -1.05 3.14 -7.03
CA CYS A 54 -1.19 4.28 -7.92
C CYS A 54 -0.33 4.13 -9.19
N GLY A 55 -1.00 4.14 -10.36
CA GLY A 55 -0.35 3.97 -11.66
C GLY A 55 0.07 2.54 -12.02
N LEU A 56 -0.16 1.57 -11.13
CA LEU A 56 0.07 0.13 -11.38
C LEU A 56 -1.19 -0.60 -11.84
N LYS A 57 -2.38 -0.01 -11.61
CA LYS A 57 -3.66 -0.58 -12.04
C LYS A 57 -4.70 0.51 -12.27
N GLY A 58 -5.13 0.67 -13.53
CA GLY A 58 -6.14 1.64 -13.91
C GLY A 58 -5.60 3.06 -13.95
N ASP A 59 -6.48 4.04 -13.73
CA ASP A 59 -6.11 5.46 -13.68
C ASP A 59 -5.46 5.80 -12.33
N ALA A 60 -4.30 6.43 -12.38
CA ALA A 60 -3.59 6.93 -11.20
C ALA A 60 -4.40 7.98 -10.44
N ILE A 61 -5.18 8.83 -11.14
CA ILE A 61 -5.99 9.87 -10.51
C ILE A 61 -7.06 9.23 -9.62
N GLU A 62 -7.72 8.17 -10.09
CA GLU A 62 -8.74 7.46 -9.33
C GLU A 62 -8.17 6.88 -8.02
N ASP A 63 -6.93 6.37 -8.05
CA ASP A 63 -6.26 5.87 -6.85
C ASP A 63 -5.92 7.01 -5.87
N LEU A 64 -5.48 8.16 -6.37
CA LEU A 64 -5.20 9.34 -5.55
C LEU A 64 -6.47 9.91 -4.91
N GLU A 65 -7.57 9.97 -5.65
CA GLU A 65 -8.87 10.42 -5.13
C GLU A 65 -9.39 9.48 -4.04
N LYS A 66 -9.31 8.16 -4.24
CA LYS A 66 -9.66 7.17 -3.22
C LYS A 66 -8.79 7.25 -1.98
N ALA A 67 -7.48 7.49 -2.15
CA ALA A 67 -6.58 7.71 -1.03
C ALA A 67 -6.97 8.98 -0.23
N LYS A 68 -7.27 10.08 -0.93
CA LYS A 68 -7.74 11.34 -0.34
C LYS A 68 -9.02 11.15 0.48
N GLU A 69 -10.01 10.44 -0.04
CA GLU A 69 -11.26 10.14 0.68
C GLU A 69 -11.01 9.36 1.98
N CYS A 70 -10.15 8.33 1.92
CA CYS A 70 -9.77 7.54 3.09
C CYS A 70 -9.11 8.40 4.18
N ILE A 71 -8.22 9.32 3.80
CA ILE A 71 -7.59 10.26 4.74
C ILE A 71 -8.61 11.24 5.32
N GLN A 72 -9.56 11.73 4.51
CA GLN A 72 -10.62 12.61 4.98
C GLN A 72 -11.46 11.95 6.08
N ILE A 73 -11.79 10.66 5.92
CA ILE A 73 -12.51 9.88 6.94
C ILE A 73 -11.73 9.85 8.28
N GLU A 74 -10.42 9.61 8.24
CA GLU A 74 -9.60 9.59 9.47
C GLU A 74 -9.52 10.97 10.12
N ILE A 75 -9.40 12.05 9.31
CA ILE A 75 -9.42 13.43 9.81
C ILE A 75 -10.73 13.71 10.56
N ASP A 76 -11.86 13.36 9.97
CA ASP A 76 -13.17 13.64 10.57
C ASP A 76 -13.41 12.83 11.84
N LYS A 77 -12.95 11.57 11.87
CA LYS A 77 -12.93 10.74 13.08
C LYS A 77 -12.12 11.41 14.20
N ILE A 78 -10.88 11.82 13.92
CA ILE A 78 -10.00 12.45 14.92
C ILE A 78 -10.59 13.79 15.41
N LYS A 79 -11.15 14.61 14.51
CA LYS A 79 -11.84 15.85 14.88
C LYS A 79 -12.99 15.57 15.86
N LYS A 80 -13.80 14.57 15.57
CA LYS A 80 -14.93 14.17 16.42
C LYS A 80 -14.48 13.69 17.80
N GLU A 81 -13.41 12.89 17.87
CA GLU A 81 -12.83 12.42 19.14
C GLU A 81 -12.29 13.59 19.97
N ARG A 82 -11.59 14.53 19.35
CA ARG A 82 -11.10 15.75 20.03
C ARG A 82 -12.23 16.61 20.58
N SER A 83 -13.29 16.82 19.82
CA SER A 83 -14.45 17.59 20.29
C SER A 83 -15.14 16.94 21.50
N LYS A 84 -15.17 15.60 21.57
CA LYS A 84 -15.71 14.87 22.73
C LYS A 84 -14.83 14.98 23.97
N ASN A 85 -13.51 14.97 23.80
CA ASN A 85 -12.58 15.05 24.93
C ASN A 85 -12.49 16.46 25.53
N ASN A 86 -12.96 17.48 24.81
CA ASN A 86 -12.97 18.87 25.22
C ASN A 86 -14.34 19.36 25.76
N ALA A 87 -15.35 18.48 25.81
CA ALA A 87 -16.70 18.76 26.29
C ALA A 87 -16.94 18.04 27.63
#